data_AF-A0A849ZU18-F1
#
_entry.id   AF-A0A849ZU18-F1
#
_cell.length_a   1.000
_cell.length_b   1.000
_cell.length_c   1.000
_cell.angle_alpha   90.00
_cell.angle_beta   90.00
_cell.angle_gamma   90.00
#
_symmetry.space_group_name_H-M   'P 1'
#
loop_
_entity.id
_entity.type
_entity.pdbx_description
1 polymer ?
#
loop_
_entity_poly.entity_id
_entity_poly.type
_entity_poly.pdbx_seq_one_letter_code
_entity_poly.pdbx_strand_id
1 'polypeptide(L)'
;MARSRILPLALLVLEAPFAAAHGEVYTYGQIPPAIRAQFEALAGPFDTVDAVHDTEMGHDTFQLTARSGERMHSAIFAFDGSLLVEQVDVEAATLPAAVFDALERGHLGARVLAAQRVTNFVTEPDHVAYRLT
;
A
#
# COMPACT_ATOMS: atom_id res chain seq x y z
N MET A 1 -32.57 -7.56 -22.30
CA MET A 1 -31.86 -8.26 -21.19
C MET A 1 -30.37 -8.21 -21.48
N ALA A 2 -29.68 -7.17 -20.99
CA ALA A 2 -28.24 -7.01 -21.20
C ALA A 2 -27.49 -7.78 -20.11
N ARG A 3 -26.76 -8.83 -20.50
CA ARG A 3 -25.84 -9.54 -19.62
C ARG A 3 -24.63 -8.64 -19.37
N SER A 4 -24.64 -7.95 -18.23
CA SER A 4 -23.48 -7.23 -17.74
C SER A 4 -22.38 -8.24 -17.43
N ARG A 5 -21.37 -8.30 -18.31
CA ARG A 5 -20.16 -9.07 -18.09
C ARG A 5 -19.29 -8.26 -17.15
N ILE A 6 -19.39 -8.53 -15.85
CA ILE A 6 -18.42 -8.07 -14.86
C ILE A 6 -17.14 -8.84 -15.18
N LEU A 7 -16.20 -8.20 -15.88
CA LEU A 7 -14.83 -8.70 -15.95
C LEU A 7 -14.26 -8.61 -14.53
N PRO A 8 -13.83 -9.72 -13.90
CA PRO A 8 -12.99 -9.61 -12.73
C PRO A 8 -11.65 -9.08 -13.21
N LEU A 9 -11.38 -7.80 -12.98
CA LEU A 9 -10.06 -7.23 -13.13
C LEU A 9 -9.21 -7.79 -11.98
N ALA A 10 -8.75 -9.03 -12.13
CA ALA A 10 -7.66 -9.56 -11.33
C ALA A 10 -6.40 -8.82 -11.81
N LEU A 11 -6.17 -7.64 -11.23
CA LEU A 11 -4.93 -6.90 -11.40
C LEU A 11 -3.85 -7.67 -10.62
N LEU A 12 -3.32 -8.72 -11.26
CA LEU A 12 -2.10 -9.38 -10.83
C LEU A 12 -0.96 -8.39 -11.12
N VAL A 13 -0.62 -7.54 -10.15
CA VAL A 13 0.57 -6.69 -10.22
C VAL A 13 1.77 -7.62 -10.06
N LEU A 14 2.23 -8.14 -11.20
CA LEU A 14 3.49 -8.86 -11.31
C LEU A 14 4.61 -7.90 -10.90
N GLU A 15 5.41 -8.35 -9.93
CA GLU A 15 6.60 -7.74 -9.35
C GLU A 15 7.10 -6.41 -9.92
N ALA A 16 6.99 -5.37 -9.09
CA ALA A 16 8.20 -4.72 -8.64
C ALA A 16 8.30 -4.96 -7.12
N PRO A 17 9.38 -5.52 -6.54
CA PRO A 17 9.80 -4.99 -5.24
C PRO A 17 9.80 -3.47 -5.44
N PHE A 18 9.24 -2.67 -4.50
CA PHE A 18 9.39 -1.21 -4.60
C PHE A 18 10.87 -0.97 -4.90
N ALA A 19 11.15 -0.58 -6.15
CA ALA A 19 12.50 -0.50 -6.65
C ALA A 19 13.22 0.47 -5.71
N ALA A 20 14.50 0.20 -5.44
CA ALA A 20 15.35 1.02 -4.60
C ALA A 20 14.91 2.50 -4.65
N ALA A 21 14.54 3.07 -3.49
CA ALA A 21 13.98 4.41 -3.39
C ALA A 21 14.65 5.37 -4.38
N HIS A 22 13.92 5.79 -5.41
CA HIS A 22 14.40 6.72 -6.42
C HIS A 22 14.24 8.19 -5.99
N GLY A 23 13.84 8.41 -4.73
CA GLY A 23 13.66 9.72 -4.11
C GLY A 23 14.78 10.11 -3.15
N GLU A 24 14.77 11.38 -2.76
CA GLU A 24 15.67 11.92 -1.74
C GLU A 24 15.25 11.37 -0.36
N VAL A 25 16.21 10.87 0.42
CA VAL A 25 15.95 10.34 1.76
C VAL A 25 15.82 11.50 2.73
N TYR A 26 14.68 11.58 3.41
CA TYR A 26 14.40 12.60 4.41
C TYR A 26 14.50 12.00 5.80
N THR A 27 15.09 12.74 6.73
CA THR A 27 14.87 12.44 8.15
C THR A 27 13.40 12.74 8.48
N TYR A 28 12.82 11.95 9.38
CA TYR A 28 11.43 12.14 9.78
C TYR A 28 11.15 13.59 10.24
N GLY A 29 12.12 14.23 10.90
CA GLY A 29 12.03 15.65 11.32
C GLY A 29 11.86 16.66 10.19
N GLN A 30 12.23 16.33 8.94
CA GLN A 30 12.10 17.19 7.78
C GLN A 30 10.72 17.09 7.09
N ILE A 31 9.94 16.06 7.41
CA ILE A 31 8.60 15.88 6.85
C ILE A 31 7.65 16.96 7.44
N PRO A 32 6.77 17.57 6.62
CA PRO A 32 5.80 18.54 7.11
C PRO A 32 5.02 18.04 8.34
N PRO A 33 4.86 18.86 9.40
CA PRO A 33 4.22 18.41 10.65
C PRO A 33 2.82 17.83 10.47
N ALA A 34 2.03 18.35 9.52
CA ALA A 34 0.69 17.84 9.21
C ALA A 34 0.73 16.39 8.67
N ILE A 35 1.67 16.10 7.76
CA ILE A 35 1.87 14.76 7.19
C ILE A 35 2.34 13.80 8.28
N ARG A 36 3.25 14.23 9.16
CA ARG A 36 3.70 13.40 10.29
C ARG A 36 2.55 13.02 11.21
N ALA A 37 1.75 14.01 11.64
CA ALA A 37 0.63 13.78 12.54
C ALA A 37 -0.41 12.84 11.92
N GLN A 38 -0.68 12.99 10.62
CA GLN A 38 -1.59 12.09 9.91
C GLN A 38 -1.01 10.68 9.79
N PHE A 39 0.28 10.55 9.48
CA PHE A 39 0.94 9.25 9.40
C PHE A 39 0.98 8.53 10.76
N GLU A 40 1.27 9.24 11.85
CA GLU A 40 1.22 8.69 13.22
C GLU A 40 -0.19 8.19 13.57
N ALA A 41 -1.23 8.92 13.15
CA ALA A 41 -2.62 8.50 13.37
C ALA A 41 -3.00 7.23 12.58
N LEU A 42 -2.39 7.01 11.40
CA LEU A 42 -2.63 5.84 10.55
C LEU A 42 -1.80 4.63 10.98
N ALA A 43 -0.50 4.83 11.16
CA ALA A 43 0.46 3.78 11.47
C ALA A 43 0.39 3.31 12.93
N GLY A 44 -0.08 4.17 13.84
CA GLY A 44 -0.01 3.92 15.26
C GLY A 44 1.45 3.94 15.76
N PRO A 45 1.77 3.26 16.87
CA PRO A 45 3.13 3.21 17.38
C PRO A 45 4.05 2.40 16.47
N PHE A 46 5.26 2.91 16.22
CA PHE A 46 6.29 2.27 15.39
C PHE A 46 7.67 2.37 16.03
N ASP A 47 8.54 1.41 15.70
CA ASP A 47 9.92 1.34 16.18
C ASP A 47 10.84 2.21 15.32
N THR A 48 10.64 2.16 14.00
CA THR A 48 11.39 2.94 13.03
C THR A 48 10.47 3.52 11.97
N VAL A 49 10.89 4.64 11.39
CA VAL A 49 10.23 5.25 10.24
C VAL A 49 11.30 5.69 9.24
N ASP A 50 11.13 5.22 8.01
CA ASP A 50 11.88 5.67 6.84
C ASP A 50 11.00 6.67 6.08
N ALA A 51 11.58 7.78 5.62
CA ALA A 51 10.85 8.78 4.84
C ALA A 51 11.62 9.13 3.57
N VAL A 52 10.90 9.15 2.45
CA VAL A 52 11.43 9.43 1.12
C VAL A 52 10.56 10.51 0.49
N HIS A 53 11.20 11.52 -0.08
CA HIS A 53 10.54 12.50 -0.94
C HIS A 53 10.80 12.11 -2.40
N ASP A 54 9.75 11.90 -3.16
CA ASP A 54 9.83 11.51 -4.56
C ASP A 54 8.85 12.32 -5.40
N THR A 55 9.15 12.44 -6.69
CA THR A 55 8.24 13.03 -7.67
C THR A 55 7.54 11.91 -8.41
N GLU A 56 6.32 11.57 -7.98
CA GLU A 56 5.51 10.54 -8.63
C GLU A 56 4.45 11.19 -9.51
N MET A 57 4.34 10.74 -10.77
CA MET A 57 3.37 11.26 -11.74
C MET A 57 3.42 12.80 -11.95
N GLY A 58 4.60 13.42 -11.75
CA GLY A 58 4.79 14.86 -11.89
C GLY A 58 4.35 15.69 -10.68
N HIS A 59 4.06 15.04 -9.56
CA HIS A 59 3.72 15.67 -8.30
C HIS A 59 4.71 15.29 -7.21
N ASP A 60 5.08 16.26 -6.38
CA ASP A 60 5.92 16.02 -5.21
C ASP A 60 5.11 15.25 -4.15
N THR A 61 5.71 14.16 -3.68
CA THR A 61 5.10 13.22 -2.74
C THR A 61 6.07 12.87 -1.63
N PHE A 62 5.50 12.56 -0.46
CA PHE A 62 6.23 11.97 0.65
C PHE A 62 5.76 10.55 0.85
N GLN A 63 6.68 9.60 0.72
CA GLN A 63 6.47 8.22 1.11
C GLN A 63 7.05 8.00 2.50
N LEU A 64 6.21 7.53 3.42
CA LEU A 64 6.60 7.17 4.77
C LEU A 64 6.38 5.68 4.99
N THR A 65 7.38 5.00 5.55
CA THR A 65 7.32 3.57 5.86
C THR A 65 7.71 3.35 7.31
N ALA A 66 6.75 2.94 8.11
CA ALA A 66 6.92 2.58 9.51
C ALA A 66 7.03 1.06 9.66
N ARG A 67 7.85 0.63 10.62
CA ARG A 67 7.93 -0.77 11.06
C ARG A 67 7.65 -0.87 12.56
N SER A 68 6.85 -1.87 12.94
CA SER A 68 6.68 -2.29 14.32
C SER A 68 6.80 -3.82 14.39
N GLY A 69 7.91 -4.30 14.93
CA GLY A 69 8.30 -5.71 14.78
C GLY A 69 8.38 -6.14 13.31
N GLU A 70 7.61 -7.17 12.93
CA GLU A 70 7.54 -7.68 11.54
C GLU A 70 6.47 -6.97 10.69
N ARG A 71 5.65 -6.09 11.28
CA ARG A 71 4.58 -5.40 10.55
C ARG A 71 5.09 -4.10 9.95
N MET A 72 4.77 -3.90 8.68
CA MET A 72 5.03 -2.69 7.93
C MET A 72 3.72 -1.91 7.69
N HIS A 73 3.81 -0.59 7.83
CA HIS A 73 2.80 0.35 7.35
C HIS A 73 3.51 1.37 6.45
N SER A 74 3.07 1.50 5.20
CA SER A 74 3.57 2.50 4.26
C SER A 74 2.44 3.39 3.79
N ALA A 75 2.71 4.68 3.64
CA ALA A 75 1.74 5.64 3.12
C ALA A 75 2.43 6.67 2.21
N ILE A 76 1.74 7.06 1.15
CA ILE A 76 2.17 8.10 0.22
C ILE A 76 1.24 9.29 0.37
N PHE A 77 1.83 10.46 0.62
CA PHE A 77 1.13 11.73 0.76
C PHE A 77 1.52 12.67 -0.37
N ALA A 78 0.57 13.44 -0.89
CA ALA A 78 0.87 14.62 -1.68
C ALA A 78 1.49 15.71 -0.79
N PHE A 79 2.17 16.67 -1.43
CA PHE A 79 2.77 17.82 -0.74
C PHE A 79 1.75 18.64 0.08
N ASP A 80 0.48 18.67 -0.33
CA ASP A 80 -0.60 19.36 0.40
C ASP A 80 -1.10 18.59 1.64
N GLY A 81 -0.57 17.39 1.88
CA GLY A 81 -0.93 16.50 2.98
C GLY A 81 -2.02 15.48 2.65
N SER A 82 -2.57 15.48 1.44
CA SER A 82 -3.57 14.49 1.03
C SER A 82 -2.96 13.10 0.99
N LEU A 83 -3.62 12.12 1.61
CA LEU A 83 -3.23 10.72 1.52
C LEU A 83 -3.60 10.18 0.13
N LEU A 84 -2.60 9.66 -0.59
CA LEU A 84 -2.77 9.12 -1.94
C LEU A 84 -2.86 7.60 -1.91
N VAL A 85 -1.98 6.95 -1.15
CA VAL A 85 -1.92 5.49 -1.05
C VAL A 85 -1.61 5.08 0.39
N GLU A 86 -2.28 4.05 0.87
CA GLU A 86 -1.96 3.36 2.13
C GLU A 86 -1.66 1.89 1.83
N GLN A 87 -0.60 1.34 2.43
CA GLN A 87 -0.25 -0.07 2.38
C GLN A 87 0.02 -0.59 3.79
N VAL A 88 -0.71 -1.63 4.19
CA VAL A 88 -0.58 -2.20 5.53
C VAL A 88 -0.44 -3.70 5.44
N ASP A 89 0.55 -4.27 6.13
CA ASP A 89 0.66 -5.71 6.29
C ASP A 89 -0.58 -6.25 7.02
N VAL A 90 -1.18 -7.29 6.45
CA VAL A 90 -2.36 -7.95 7.01
C VAL A 90 -2.10 -9.45 7.15
N GLU A 91 -2.68 -10.03 8.19
CA GLU A 91 -2.59 -11.47 8.42
C GLU A 91 -3.37 -12.20 7.33
N ALA A 92 -2.78 -13.24 6.73
CA ALA A 92 -3.43 -14.01 5.67
C ALA A 92 -4.81 -14.54 6.08
N ALA A 93 -5.00 -14.88 7.36
CA ALA A 93 -6.27 -15.34 7.91
C ALA A 93 -7.40 -14.28 7.85
N THR A 94 -7.07 -13.00 7.68
CA THR A 94 -8.01 -11.88 7.56
C THR A 94 -8.42 -11.58 6.12
N LEU A 95 -7.81 -12.27 5.14
CA LEU A 95 -8.12 -12.07 3.74
C LEU A 95 -9.54 -12.55 3.40
N PRO A 96 -10.27 -11.82 2.54
CA PRO A 96 -11.57 -12.27 2.05
C PRO A 96 -11.48 -13.61 1.31
N ALA A 97 -12.50 -14.47 1.46
CA ALA A 97 -12.57 -15.76 0.77
C ALA A 97 -12.37 -15.63 -0.76
N ALA A 98 -12.88 -14.56 -1.36
CA ALA A 98 -12.72 -14.27 -2.79
C ALA A 98 -11.25 -14.15 -3.24
N VAL A 99 -10.33 -13.77 -2.35
CA VAL A 99 -8.89 -13.71 -2.62
C VAL A 99 -8.32 -15.11 -2.76
N PHE A 100 -8.70 -16.03 -1.86
CA PHE A 100 -8.30 -17.43 -1.94
C PHE A 100 -8.88 -18.12 -3.18
N ASP A 101 -10.15 -17.87 -3.50
CA ASP A 101 -10.77 -18.39 -4.73
C ASP A 101 -10.03 -17.91 -5.99
N ALA A 102 -9.52 -16.66 -5.99
CA ALA A 102 -8.75 -16.12 -7.09
C ALA A 102 -7.36 -16.77 -7.19
N LEU A 103 -6.69 -16.99 -6.05
CA LEU A 103 -5.43 -17.70 -5.98
C LEU A 103 -5.55 -19.14 -6.50
N GLU A 104 -6.58 -19.87 -6.10
CA GLU A 104 -6.78 -21.26 -6.57
C GLU A 104 -6.99 -21.32 -8.09
N ARG A 105 -7.65 -20.32 -8.69
CA ARG A 105 -7.87 -20.27 -10.14
C ARG A 105 -6.62 -19.88 -10.93
N GLY A 106 -5.76 -19.03 -10.38
CA GLY A 106 -4.59 -18.47 -11.10
C GLY A 106 -3.25 -19.11 -10.73
N HIS A 107 -3.14 -19.67 -9.52
CA HIS A 107 -1.88 -20.05 -8.87
C HIS A 107 -2.07 -21.33 -8.05
N LEU A 108 -2.43 -22.43 -8.73
CA LEU A 108 -2.67 -23.74 -8.11
C LEU A 108 -1.47 -24.19 -7.25
N GLY A 109 -1.74 -24.50 -5.98
CA GLY A 109 -0.74 -24.97 -5.02
C GLY A 109 0.12 -23.87 -4.39
N ALA A 110 -0.12 -22.59 -4.72
CA ALA A 110 0.53 -21.48 -4.03
C ALA A 110 0.03 -21.37 -2.58
N ARG A 111 0.91 -20.86 -1.71
CA ARG A 111 0.60 -20.51 -0.32
C ARG A 111 0.88 -19.03 -0.12
N VAL A 112 0.05 -18.35 0.67
CA VAL A 112 0.28 -16.97 1.06
C VAL A 112 1.36 -16.95 2.14
N LEU A 113 2.50 -16.30 1.87
CA LEU A 113 3.56 -16.10 2.86
C LEU A 113 3.40 -14.75 3.55
N ALA A 114 3.02 -13.73 2.81
CA ALA A 114 2.62 -12.44 3.35
C ALA A 114 1.48 -11.83 2.52
N ALA A 115 0.74 -10.93 3.14
CA ALA A 115 -0.32 -10.19 2.49
C ALA A 115 -0.31 -8.74 2.92
N GLN A 116 -0.62 -7.84 1.98
CA GLN A 116 -0.73 -6.42 2.23
C GLN A 116 -2.04 -5.91 1.68
N ARG A 117 -2.73 -5.09 2.48
CA ARG A 117 -3.87 -4.32 2.04
C ARG A 117 -3.37 -3.01 1.44
N VAL A 118 -3.71 -2.75 0.18
CA VAL A 118 -3.38 -1.51 -0.53
C VAL A 118 -4.67 -0.75 -0.80
N THR A 119 -4.75 0.49 -0.31
CA THR A 119 -5.87 1.41 -0.55
C THR A 119 -5.35 2.56 -1.40
N ASN A 120 -5.95 2.80 -2.57
CA ASN A 120 -5.60 3.90 -3.46
C ASN A 120 -6.72 4.95 -3.43
N PHE A 121 -6.41 6.16 -2.97
CA PHE A 121 -7.37 7.25 -2.80
C PHE A 121 -7.45 8.17 -4.04
N VAL A 122 -6.61 7.96 -5.04
CA VAL A 122 -6.51 8.81 -6.25
C VAL A 122 -7.42 8.31 -7.37
N THR A 123 -7.34 7.03 -7.71
CA THR A 123 -8.03 6.48 -8.89
C THR A 123 -9.40 5.92 -8.58
N GLU A 124 -9.56 5.28 -7.42
CA GLU A 124 -10.81 4.66 -6.98
C GLU A 124 -10.90 4.73 -5.46
N PRO A 125 -11.39 5.86 -4.88
CA PRO A 125 -11.62 5.93 -3.45
C PRO A 125 -12.56 4.78 -3.07
N ASP A 126 -12.13 3.96 -2.11
CA ASP A 126 -12.75 2.71 -1.65
C ASP A 126 -12.31 1.39 -2.35
N HIS A 127 -11.43 1.44 -3.35
CA HIS A 127 -10.87 0.21 -3.90
C HIS A 127 -9.72 -0.31 -3.02
N VAL A 128 -9.95 -1.50 -2.47
CA VAL A 128 -8.98 -2.24 -1.66
C VAL A 128 -8.43 -3.40 -2.48
N ALA A 129 -7.13 -3.36 -2.75
CA ALA A 129 -6.41 -4.46 -3.37
C ALA A 129 -5.59 -5.22 -2.31
N TYR A 130 -5.36 -6.51 -2.56
CA TYR A 130 -4.45 -7.31 -1.75
C TYR A 130 -3.24 -7.70 -2.58
N ARG A 131 -2.05 -7.38 -2.07
CA ARG A 131 -0.78 -7.86 -2.60
C ARG A 131 -0.38 -9.11 -1.83
N LEU A 132 -0.03 -10.16 -2.56
CA LEU A 132 0.37 -11.46 -2.01
C LEU A 132 1.79 -11.78 -2.47
N THR A 133 2.60 -12.32 -1.57
CA THR A 133 3.97 -12.80 -1.83
C THR A 133 4.18 -14.17 -1.22
#